data_AF-A0A4R4GBI2-F1
#
_entry.id   AF-A0A4R4GBI2-F1
#
_cell.length_a   1.000
_cell.length_b   1.000
_cell.length_c   1.000
_cell.angle_alpha   90.00
_cell.angle_beta   90.00
_cell.angle_gamma   90.00
#
_symmetry.space_group_name_H-M   'P 1'
#
loop_
_entity.id
_entity.type
_entity.pdbx_description
1 polymer ?
#
loop_
_entity_poly.entity_id
_entity_poly.type
_entity_poly.pdbx_seq_one_letter_code
_entity_poly.pdbx_strand_id
1 'polypeptide(L)'
;MSTEKYNKEQIRNRMLKYAAAFWGIKKAENFDPVVKLLLEALSNEIYMLGEDFTAIETRLLEKTARILTPDILTSPFPAHGIVHAYPIEPCYLITRESGMYYESDSLTRKLSTGSVSFYPACDTLLHKADVKYMVCDDLLYRIAPTLEKTMIARAETRMPPRTVWLGMAVDESISDLEDFSFYLDFPNLTESYEYLLLLPCTEWSVEGKTVVMEGGIHEKTTIQKEPTRAFFQDYDVMSVIDKEVMDIYSKHFLKVSQSFPLDGSCRKNLPDTLRSCFKEAVLEKMQDKLVWVKIQFPAHFTAEVLEELHAGINIVPVENKTLHEQTTTLEETFRVIPLRTGSYESLLSVYSVKDSDGKNYHELLYPAKDSTESYGTYSIRKGGCERFDSRSAKELLGYLSDLLDDETHAFNAVSSIKLQALTIQMEQLMAQMKQTADNMNEFRETPYYLMIDELSGKGQITVKYWTTNCEVGNRIQAGVNLSPNATTYLDPKTLALVSTTYGGKQAPQNRERIDIYKYAFISHGRVLTQNDIASFCKKELGELLVRTEIRNGVEISPMPHEGLIRTKEVHLILGTKLDEPSQEKQIKDNLRTKLSACSPDTFNYRIFIEYNKA
;
A
#
# COMPACT_ATOMS: atom_id res chain seq x y z
N MET A 1 -21.83 23.85 13.29
CA MET A 1 -22.27 25.25 13.16
C MET A 1 -22.89 25.40 11.78
N SER A 2 -24.14 25.84 11.70
CA SER A 2 -24.87 26.05 10.44
C SER A 2 -24.31 27.29 9.72
N THR A 3 -23.48 27.09 8.71
CA THR A 3 -23.08 28.14 7.77
C THR A 3 -24.29 28.51 6.91
N GLU A 4 -25.05 29.53 7.32
CA GLU A 4 -26.03 30.16 6.43
C GLU A 4 -25.26 30.74 5.23
N LYS A 5 -25.32 30.06 4.08
CA LYS A 5 -24.83 30.60 2.81
C LYS A 5 -25.71 31.79 2.44
N TYR A 6 -25.16 33.00 2.55
CA TYR A 6 -25.86 34.22 2.15
C TYR A 6 -25.94 34.30 0.63
N ASN A 7 -27.15 34.34 0.09
CA ASN A 7 -27.36 34.50 -1.34
C ASN A 7 -27.16 35.98 -1.75
N LYS A 8 -26.62 36.25 -2.94
CA LYS A 8 -26.40 37.59 -3.51
C LYS A 8 -27.63 38.48 -3.40
N GLU A 9 -28.82 37.93 -3.68
CA GLU A 9 -30.09 38.67 -3.57
C GLU A 9 -30.44 39.07 -2.13
N GLN A 10 -30.07 38.25 -1.15
CA GLN A 10 -30.33 38.54 0.26
C GLN A 10 -29.41 39.67 0.76
N ILE A 11 -28.14 39.68 0.33
CA ILE A 11 -27.19 40.77 0.61
C ILE A 11 -27.70 42.07 -0.01
N ARG A 12 -28.08 42.03 -1.29
CA ARG A 12 -28.66 43.19 -2.01
C ARG A 12 -29.91 43.73 -1.31
N ASN A 13 -30.84 42.87 -0.94
CA ASN A 13 -32.09 43.27 -0.28
C ASN A 13 -31.85 43.83 1.13
N ARG A 14 -30.84 43.34 1.86
CA ARG A 14 -30.41 43.93 3.14
C ARG A 14 -29.81 45.31 2.95
N MET A 15 -28.91 45.48 1.98
CA MET A 15 -28.31 46.79 1.67
C MET A 15 -29.35 47.81 1.24
N LEU A 16 -30.30 47.42 0.37
CA LEU A 16 -31.40 48.28 -0.06
C LEU A 16 -32.31 48.68 1.10
N LYS A 17 -32.64 47.76 2.00
CA LYS A 17 -33.43 48.06 3.21
C LYS A 17 -32.69 49.01 4.15
N TYR A 18 -31.38 48.83 4.33
CA TYR A 18 -30.56 49.70 5.17
C TYR A 18 -30.44 51.11 4.57
N ALA A 19 -30.16 51.22 3.28
CA ALA A 19 -30.11 52.49 2.57
C ALA A 19 -31.48 53.20 2.59
N ALA A 20 -32.58 52.45 2.48
CA ALA A 20 -33.93 53.00 2.51
C ALA A 20 -34.28 53.56 3.89
N ALA A 21 -33.88 52.86 4.96
CA ALA A 21 -34.02 53.33 6.33
C ALA A 21 -33.17 54.57 6.61
N PHE A 22 -31.93 54.62 6.10
CA PHE A 22 -31.01 55.75 6.30
C PHE A 22 -31.45 57.01 5.54
N TRP A 23 -31.95 56.87 4.31
CA TRP A 23 -32.43 58.01 3.51
C TRP A 23 -33.93 58.31 3.69
N GLY A 24 -34.64 57.59 4.57
CA GLY A 24 -36.06 57.81 4.85
C GLY A 24 -36.99 57.49 3.67
N ILE A 25 -36.56 56.64 2.74
CA ILE A 25 -37.30 56.29 1.52
C ILE A 25 -38.22 55.09 1.81
N LYS A 26 -39.53 55.25 1.60
CA LYS A 26 -40.54 54.23 1.95
C LYS A 26 -40.54 52.98 1.05
N LYS A 27 -40.00 53.07 -0.17
CA LYS A 27 -39.98 51.95 -1.15
C LYS A 27 -38.64 51.89 -1.89
N ALA A 28 -38.07 50.69 -1.99
CA ALA A 28 -36.81 50.42 -2.70
C ALA A 28 -36.88 50.65 -4.23
N GLU A 29 -38.07 50.85 -4.78
CA GLU A 29 -38.27 51.20 -6.19
C GLU A 29 -37.94 52.67 -6.49
N ASN A 30 -37.97 53.55 -5.47
CA ASN A 30 -37.76 55.00 -5.63
C ASN A 30 -36.29 55.43 -5.63
N PHE A 31 -35.35 54.49 -5.53
CA PHE A 31 -33.93 54.80 -5.69
C PHE A 31 -33.61 55.11 -7.15
N ASP A 32 -32.71 56.07 -7.35
CA ASP A 32 -32.08 56.35 -8.63
C ASP A 32 -31.49 55.05 -9.24
N PRO A 33 -31.71 54.77 -10.53
CA PRO A 33 -31.09 53.64 -11.24
C PRO A 33 -29.57 53.52 -11.03
N VAL A 34 -28.85 54.64 -10.97
CA VAL A 34 -27.39 54.64 -10.73
C VAL A 34 -27.06 54.12 -9.33
N VAL A 35 -27.86 54.52 -8.34
CA VAL A 35 -27.68 54.06 -6.95
C VAL A 35 -28.03 52.59 -6.81
N LYS A 36 -29.06 52.10 -7.52
CA LYS A 36 -29.37 50.67 -7.59
C LYS A 36 -28.22 49.88 -8.21
N LEU A 37 -27.64 50.36 -9.31
CA LEU A 37 -26.48 49.76 -9.97
C LEU A 37 -25.25 49.73 -9.04
N LEU A 38 -24.97 50.82 -8.32
CA LEU A 38 -23.87 50.88 -7.36
C LEU A 38 -24.07 49.91 -6.18
N LEU A 39 -25.27 49.84 -5.62
CA LEU A 39 -25.59 48.88 -4.56
C LEU A 39 -25.55 47.43 -5.06
N GLU A 40 -25.91 47.20 -6.32
CA GLU A 40 -25.81 45.89 -6.95
C GLU A 40 -24.35 45.48 -7.18
N ALA A 41 -23.52 46.36 -7.72
CA ALA A 41 -22.09 46.15 -7.87
C ALA A 41 -21.43 45.90 -6.50
N LEU A 42 -21.73 46.72 -5.49
CA LEU A 42 -21.20 46.57 -4.15
C LEU A 42 -21.68 45.28 -3.46
N SER A 43 -22.93 44.87 -3.69
CA SER A 43 -23.43 43.57 -3.22
C SER A 43 -22.70 42.40 -3.88
N ASN A 44 -22.29 42.54 -5.14
CA ASN A 44 -21.50 41.56 -5.85
C ASN A 44 -20.08 41.47 -5.28
N GLU A 45 -19.42 42.61 -5.06
CA GLU A 45 -18.09 42.65 -4.43
C GLU A 45 -18.09 42.05 -3.03
N ILE A 46 -19.11 42.35 -2.19
CA ILE A 46 -19.21 41.75 -0.86
C ILE A 46 -19.49 40.24 -0.94
N TYR A 47 -20.29 39.80 -1.91
CA TYR A 47 -20.53 38.37 -2.13
C TYR A 47 -19.24 37.65 -2.53
N MET A 48 -18.47 38.21 -3.49
CA MET A 48 -17.17 37.67 -3.90
C MET A 48 -16.19 37.63 -2.72
N LEU A 49 -16.12 38.70 -1.92
CA LEU A 49 -15.26 38.75 -0.74
C LEU A 49 -15.67 37.73 0.34
N GLY A 50 -16.96 37.41 0.44
CA GLY A 50 -17.48 36.34 1.30
C GLY A 50 -17.02 34.95 0.84
N GLU A 51 -17.13 34.67 -0.46
CA GLU A 51 -16.61 33.43 -1.06
C GLU A 51 -15.08 33.32 -0.84
N ASP A 52 -14.33 34.39 -1.08
CA ASP A 52 -12.88 34.46 -0.83
C ASP A 52 -12.55 34.17 0.64
N PHE A 53 -13.34 34.69 1.58
CA PHE A 53 -13.15 34.42 3.00
C PHE A 53 -13.37 32.93 3.34
N THR A 54 -14.41 32.31 2.79
CA THR A 54 -14.65 30.87 2.97
C THR A 54 -13.56 30.02 2.32
N ALA A 55 -13.00 30.46 1.19
CA ALA A 55 -11.85 29.82 0.55
C ALA A 55 -10.58 29.97 1.41
N ILE A 56 -10.36 31.13 2.03
CA ILE A 56 -9.26 31.35 2.97
C ILE A 56 -9.39 30.44 4.20
N GLU A 57 -10.57 30.33 4.80
CA GLU A 57 -10.81 29.45 5.96
C GLU A 57 -10.50 27.99 5.60
N THR A 58 -11.01 27.52 4.46
CA THR A 58 -10.74 26.16 3.95
C THR A 58 -9.24 25.95 3.74
N ARG A 59 -8.54 26.90 3.11
CA ARG A 59 -7.10 26.81 2.87
C ARG A 59 -6.28 26.84 4.16
N LEU A 60 -6.69 27.62 5.16
CA LEU A 60 -6.06 27.65 6.48
C LEU A 60 -6.22 26.31 7.18
N LEU A 61 -7.44 25.75 7.16
CA LEU A 61 -7.71 24.42 7.71
C LEU A 61 -6.84 23.37 7.03
N GLU A 62 -6.82 23.33 5.70
CA GLU A 62 -5.97 22.41 4.93
C GLU A 62 -4.48 22.56 5.26
N LYS A 63 -3.99 23.80 5.38
CA LYS A 63 -2.58 24.07 5.72
C LYS A 63 -2.25 23.61 7.13
N THR A 64 -3.13 23.84 8.11
CA THR A 64 -2.94 23.35 9.48
C THR A 64 -3.01 21.82 9.57
N ALA A 65 -3.98 21.20 8.90
CA ALA A 65 -4.08 19.75 8.81
C ALA A 65 -2.82 19.14 8.19
N ARG A 66 -2.28 19.76 7.13
CA ARG A 66 -1.03 19.31 6.50
C ARG A 66 0.19 19.39 7.42
N ILE A 67 0.27 20.40 8.28
CA ILE A 67 1.42 20.57 9.20
C ILE A 67 1.31 19.62 10.40
N LEU A 68 0.10 19.34 10.87
CA LEU A 68 -0.15 18.58 12.09
C LEU A 68 -0.35 17.08 11.85
N THR A 69 -0.66 16.66 10.62
CA THR A 69 -0.82 15.25 10.30
C THR A 69 0.55 14.63 10.04
N PRO A 70 0.93 13.56 10.75
CA PRO A 70 2.17 12.84 10.46
C PRO A 70 2.23 12.37 9.00
N ASP A 71 3.38 12.55 8.35
CA ASP A 71 3.57 12.21 6.94
C ASP A 71 3.27 10.73 6.65
N ILE A 72 3.54 9.83 7.60
CA ILE A 72 3.24 8.39 7.56
C ILE A 72 1.76 8.12 7.22
N LEU A 73 0.84 8.91 7.77
CA LEU A 73 -0.59 8.73 7.53
C LEU A 73 -1.06 9.33 6.20
N THR A 74 -0.19 10.11 5.54
CA THR A 74 -0.48 10.78 4.26
C THR A 74 0.42 10.29 3.12
N SER A 75 1.25 9.29 3.38
CA SER A 75 2.09 8.62 2.39
C SER A 75 1.22 7.74 1.48
N PRO A 76 1.59 7.59 0.19
CA PRO A 76 1.03 6.52 -0.62
C PRO A 76 1.36 5.15 0.00
N PHE A 77 0.50 4.17 -0.27
CA PHE A 77 0.68 2.79 0.19
C PHE A 77 0.88 1.88 -1.04
N PRO A 78 1.93 1.03 -1.07
CA PRO A 78 2.19 0.17 -2.21
C PRO A 78 1.18 -0.98 -2.28
N ALA A 79 0.91 -1.46 -3.50
CA ALA A 79 0.21 -2.73 -3.66
C ALA A 79 1.12 -3.86 -3.17
N HIS A 80 0.56 -4.89 -2.54
CA HIS A 80 1.32 -6.02 -2.02
C HIS A 80 0.70 -7.35 -2.44
N GLY A 81 1.50 -8.40 -2.39
CA GLY A 81 1.11 -9.77 -2.66
C GLY A 81 2.16 -10.75 -2.13
N ILE A 82 2.03 -12.01 -2.50
CA ILE A 82 3.02 -13.04 -2.22
C ILE A 82 3.50 -13.69 -3.51
N VAL A 83 4.79 -14.00 -3.54
CA VAL A 83 5.48 -14.61 -4.69
C VAL A 83 6.13 -15.91 -4.24
N HIS A 84 6.01 -16.93 -5.08
CA HIS A 84 6.81 -18.15 -4.96
C HIS A 84 8.10 -17.95 -5.75
N ALA A 85 9.25 -18.22 -5.11
CA ALA A 85 10.57 -17.99 -5.71
C ALA A 85 11.51 -19.18 -5.46
N TYR A 86 12.01 -19.81 -6.52
CA TYR A 86 12.98 -20.91 -6.37
C TYR A 86 14.41 -20.41 -6.55
N PRO A 87 15.33 -20.63 -5.59
CA PRO A 87 16.70 -20.18 -5.70
C PRO A 87 17.54 -21.08 -6.60
N ILE A 88 18.52 -20.49 -7.29
CA ILE A 88 19.49 -21.26 -8.11
C ILE A 88 20.53 -21.94 -7.21
N GLU A 89 20.97 -21.23 -6.17
CA GLU A 89 21.90 -21.71 -5.15
C GLU A 89 21.16 -22.53 -4.07
N PRO A 90 21.84 -23.46 -3.37
CA PRO A 90 21.25 -24.26 -2.28
C PRO A 90 20.52 -23.44 -1.21
N CYS A 91 21.12 -22.32 -0.81
CA CYS A 91 20.54 -21.34 0.10
C CYS A 91 20.82 -19.95 -0.46
N TYR A 92 19.79 -19.12 -0.62
CA TYR A 92 19.91 -17.78 -1.17
C TYR A 92 19.17 -16.79 -0.27
N LEU A 93 19.87 -15.76 0.20
CA LEU A 93 19.27 -14.69 0.99
C LEU A 93 18.59 -13.71 0.03
N ILE A 94 17.26 -13.72 0.02
CA ILE A 94 16.51 -12.69 -0.70
C ILE A 94 16.38 -11.47 0.22
N THR A 95 16.75 -10.31 -0.31
CA THR A 95 16.77 -9.05 0.44
C THR A 95 15.70 -8.08 -0.05
N ARG A 96 15.40 -7.05 0.73
CA ARG A 96 14.53 -5.92 0.34
C ARG A 96 14.99 -5.18 -0.94
N GLU A 97 16.22 -5.40 -1.40
CA GLU A 97 16.75 -4.85 -2.67
C GLU A 97 16.63 -5.81 -3.85
N SER A 98 16.19 -7.05 -3.63
CA SER A 98 16.10 -8.11 -4.64
C SER A 98 14.81 -7.97 -5.45
N GLY A 99 14.84 -7.12 -6.48
CA GLY A 99 13.66 -6.79 -7.28
C GLY A 99 13.29 -7.84 -8.33
N MET A 100 11.99 -7.89 -8.61
CA MET A 100 11.36 -8.69 -9.65
C MET A 100 10.40 -7.80 -10.43
N TYR A 101 10.06 -8.11 -11.68
CA TYR A 101 9.14 -7.31 -12.46
C TYR A 101 8.12 -8.16 -13.22
N TYR A 102 6.96 -7.54 -13.44
CA TYR A 102 5.89 -8.03 -14.29
C TYR A 102 5.73 -7.10 -15.49
N GLU A 103 5.68 -7.67 -16.69
CA GLU A 103 5.45 -6.95 -17.94
C GLU A 103 4.13 -7.41 -18.58
N SER A 104 3.36 -6.45 -19.07
CA SER A 104 2.10 -6.72 -19.76
C SER A 104 1.75 -5.61 -20.75
N ASP A 105 1.22 -5.98 -21.91
CA ASP A 105 0.68 -5.05 -22.89
C ASP A 105 -0.43 -4.16 -22.30
N SER A 106 -1.19 -4.68 -21.33
CA SER A 106 -2.24 -3.90 -20.65
C SER A 106 -1.68 -2.73 -19.82
N LEU A 107 -0.46 -2.88 -19.30
CA LEU A 107 0.23 -1.87 -18.49
C LEU A 107 0.84 -0.77 -19.35
N THR A 108 1.23 -1.06 -20.59
CA THR A 108 1.80 -0.06 -21.52
C THR A 108 0.88 1.13 -21.78
N ARG A 109 -0.44 0.95 -21.62
CA ARG A 109 -1.43 2.02 -21.76
C ARG A 109 -1.40 3.02 -20.60
N LYS A 110 -1.00 2.57 -19.41
CA LYS A 110 -1.01 3.38 -18.18
C LYS A 110 0.39 3.82 -17.76
N LEU A 111 1.38 2.95 -17.93
CA LEU A 111 2.77 3.14 -17.51
C LEU A 111 3.67 3.27 -18.74
N SER A 112 4.57 4.25 -18.71
CA SER A 112 5.54 4.47 -19.80
C SER A 112 6.52 3.32 -19.98
N THR A 113 6.77 2.55 -18.92
CA THR A 113 7.65 1.37 -18.93
C THR A 113 6.94 0.10 -19.36
N GLY A 114 5.60 0.04 -19.27
CA GLY A 114 4.83 -1.20 -19.48
C GLY A 114 5.07 -2.29 -18.42
N SER A 115 5.82 -1.97 -17.36
CA SER A 115 6.23 -2.92 -16.33
C SER A 115 5.95 -2.40 -14.91
N VAL A 116 5.73 -3.34 -14.00
CA VAL A 116 5.49 -3.10 -12.57
C VAL A 116 6.49 -3.94 -11.78
N SER A 117 7.25 -3.29 -10.88
CA SER A 117 8.27 -3.96 -10.09
C SER A 117 7.75 -4.36 -8.70
N PHE A 118 8.30 -5.44 -8.16
CA PHE A 118 8.01 -6.03 -6.85
C PHE A 118 9.30 -6.31 -6.09
N TYR A 119 9.34 -5.92 -4.82
CA TYR A 119 10.47 -6.15 -3.93
C TYR A 119 10.00 -6.82 -2.63
N PRO A 120 10.80 -7.69 -2.01
CA PRO A 120 10.46 -8.32 -0.74
C PRO A 120 10.22 -7.33 0.40
N ALA A 121 9.26 -7.62 1.27
CA ALA A 121 8.99 -6.86 2.49
C ALA A 121 9.99 -7.17 3.64
N CYS A 122 10.64 -8.33 3.59
CA CYS A 122 11.58 -8.79 4.59
C CYS A 122 12.79 -9.52 3.99
N ASP A 123 13.89 -9.54 4.73
CA ASP A 123 15.08 -10.32 4.36
C ASP A 123 14.90 -11.76 4.86
N THR A 124 14.74 -12.70 3.94
CA THR A 124 14.45 -14.12 4.27
C THR A 124 15.35 -15.08 3.50
N LEU A 125 15.53 -16.29 4.03
CA LEU A 125 16.35 -17.31 3.42
C LEU A 125 15.49 -18.21 2.54
N LEU A 126 15.85 -18.31 1.26
CA LEU A 126 15.27 -19.26 0.33
C LEU A 126 16.15 -20.50 0.27
N HIS A 127 15.51 -21.66 0.25
CA HIS A 127 16.17 -22.95 0.19
C HIS A 127 15.86 -23.62 -1.15
N LYS A 128 16.82 -24.33 -1.72
CA LYS A 128 16.62 -25.10 -2.95
C LYS A 128 15.79 -26.36 -2.68
N ALA A 129 14.51 -26.12 -2.44
CA ALA A 129 13.51 -27.10 -2.11
C ALA A 129 12.13 -26.64 -2.60
N ASP A 130 11.23 -27.58 -2.88
CA ASP A 130 9.84 -27.25 -3.26
C ASP A 130 8.86 -28.34 -2.79
N VAL A 131 7.61 -27.98 -2.55
CA VAL A 131 6.54 -28.94 -2.23
C VAL A 131 5.97 -29.50 -3.53
N LYS A 132 6.27 -30.77 -3.84
CA LYS A 132 5.77 -31.42 -5.06
C LYS A 132 4.42 -32.07 -4.88
N TYR A 133 4.19 -32.67 -3.71
CA TYR A 133 3.00 -33.46 -3.45
C TYR A 133 2.39 -33.11 -2.10
N MET A 134 1.08 -33.23 -2.01
CA MET A 134 0.33 -33.11 -0.76
C MET A 134 -0.72 -34.21 -0.69
N VAL A 135 -0.81 -34.87 0.46
CA VAL A 135 -1.87 -35.82 0.76
C VAL A 135 -2.77 -35.19 1.81
N CYS A 136 -4.03 -34.97 1.46
CA CYS A 136 -5.08 -34.54 2.38
C CYS A 136 -6.14 -35.62 2.46
N ASP A 137 -6.41 -36.11 3.67
CA ASP A 137 -7.34 -37.22 3.93
C ASP A 137 -7.06 -38.42 2.98
N ASP A 138 -7.94 -38.64 1.99
CA ASP A 138 -7.86 -39.77 1.07
C ASP A 138 -7.33 -39.36 -0.33
N LEU A 139 -6.91 -38.11 -0.53
CA LEU A 139 -6.56 -37.57 -1.85
C LEU A 139 -5.08 -37.17 -1.91
N LEU A 140 -4.43 -37.56 -3.00
CA LEU A 140 -3.06 -37.20 -3.34
C LEU A 140 -3.07 -36.15 -4.46
N TYR A 141 -2.55 -34.97 -4.15
CA TYR A 141 -2.40 -33.85 -5.06
C TYR A 141 -0.94 -33.66 -5.45
N ARG A 142 -0.70 -33.20 -6.68
CA ARG A 142 0.53 -32.53 -7.07
C ARG A 142 0.32 -31.03 -7.04
N ILE A 143 1.27 -30.35 -6.44
CA ILE A 143 1.30 -28.91 -6.27
C ILE A 143 2.15 -28.30 -7.39
N ALA A 144 1.59 -27.28 -8.05
CA ALA A 144 2.33 -26.44 -8.98
C ALA A 144 3.05 -25.30 -8.24
N PRO A 145 4.05 -24.62 -8.85
CA PRO A 145 4.70 -23.45 -8.24
C PRO A 145 3.71 -22.33 -7.86
N THR A 146 2.55 -22.25 -8.51
CA THR A 146 1.46 -21.32 -8.20
C THR A 146 0.57 -21.76 -7.03
N LEU A 147 0.95 -22.85 -6.35
CA LEU A 147 0.17 -23.56 -5.33
C LEU A 147 -1.13 -24.22 -5.80
N GLU A 148 -1.38 -24.26 -7.12
CA GLU A 148 -2.52 -24.98 -7.65
C GLU A 148 -2.40 -26.50 -7.43
N LYS A 149 -3.50 -27.11 -6.99
CA LYS A 149 -3.58 -28.54 -6.67
C LYS A 149 -4.17 -29.33 -7.84
N THR A 150 -3.44 -30.34 -8.30
CA THR A 150 -3.92 -31.30 -9.32
C THR A 150 -4.06 -32.68 -8.69
N MET A 151 -5.27 -33.22 -8.61
CA MET A 151 -5.51 -34.55 -8.04
C MET A 151 -4.90 -35.64 -8.95
N ILE A 152 -4.05 -36.49 -8.40
CA ILE A 152 -3.40 -37.59 -9.14
C ILE A 152 -4.02 -38.94 -8.77
N ALA A 153 -4.31 -39.16 -7.49
CA ALA A 153 -4.78 -40.44 -7.00
C ALA A 153 -5.66 -40.29 -5.75
N ARG A 154 -6.41 -41.35 -5.45
CA ARG A 154 -7.18 -41.53 -4.23
C ARG A 154 -6.66 -42.76 -3.50
N ALA A 155 -6.52 -42.65 -2.18
CA ALA A 155 -6.14 -43.74 -1.30
C ALA A 155 -7.26 -44.80 -1.24
N GLU A 156 -6.88 -46.07 -1.08
CA GLU A 156 -7.84 -47.18 -0.94
C GLU A 156 -8.25 -47.43 0.51
N THR A 157 -7.36 -47.05 1.44
CA THR A 157 -7.55 -47.20 2.87
C THR A 157 -7.71 -45.83 3.51
N ARG A 158 -8.66 -45.72 4.44
CA ARG A 158 -8.94 -44.46 5.14
C ARG A 158 -7.76 -44.06 6.00
N MET A 159 -7.27 -42.84 5.76
CA MET A 159 -6.15 -42.27 6.49
C MET A 159 -6.56 -41.78 7.90
N PRO A 160 -5.60 -41.57 8.81
CA PRO A 160 -5.88 -40.93 10.09
C PRO A 160 -6.51 -39.55 9.85
N PRO A 161 -7.69 -39.25 10.44
CA PRO A 161 -8.40 -38.01 10.17
C PRO A 161 -7.57 -36.80 10.62
N ARG A 162 -7.72 -35.66 9.92
CA ARG A 162 -7.06 -34.38 10.23
C ARG A 162 -5.53 -34.41 10.10
N THR A 163 -5.04 -35.26 9.20
CA THR A 163 -3.61 -35.35 8.91
C THR A 163 -3.36 -34.95 7.47
N VAL A 164 -2.39 -34.04 7.27
CA VAL A 164 -1.89 -33.64 5.96
C VAL A 164 -0.43 -34.07 5.86
N TRP A 165 -0.03 -34.64 4.73
CA TRP A 165 1.36 -34.96 4.44
C TRP A 165 1.88 -34.10 3.30
N LEU A 166 3.00 -33.40 3.51
CA LEU A 166 3.69 -32.61 2.50
C LEU A 166 4.93 -33.36 2.02
N GLY A 167 5.01 -33.64 0.73
CA GLY A 167 6.15 -34.26 0.07
C GLY A 167 7.05 -33.21 -0.56
N MET A 168 8.17 -32.91 0.11
CA MET A 168 9.13 -31.89 -0.29
C MET A 168 10.28 -32.49 -1.08
N ALA A 169 10.59 -31.92 -2.25
CA ALA A 169 11.83 -32.19 -2.96
C ALA A 169 12.90 -31.25 -2.43
N VAL A 170 13.87 -31.76 -1.66
CA VAL A 170 14.95 -30.99 -1.04
C VAL A 170 16.27 -31.36 -1.72
N ASP A 171 17.06 -30.37 -2.15
CA ASP A 171 18.38 -30.61 -2.76
C ASP A 171 19.33 -31.34 -1.79
N GLU A 172 20.24 -32.14 -2.33
CA GLU A 172 21.08 -33.00 -1.49
C GLU A 172 22.03 -32.23 -0.58
N SER A 173 22.38 -31.00 -0.98
CA SER A 173 23.27 -30.08 -0.26
C SER A 173 22.67 -29.51 1.02
N ILE A 174 21.36 -29.60 1.22
CA ILE A 174 20.67 -29.10 2.42
C ILE A 174 20.64 -30.22 3.47
N SER A 175 21.32 -29.97 4.60
CA SER A 175 21.47 -30.92 5.70
C SER A 175 20.53 -30.68 6.87
N ASP A 176 19.82 -29.56 6.90
CA ASP A 176 18.98 -29.14 8.03
C ASP A 176 17.69 -28.47 7.53
N LEU A 177 16.59 -28.62 8.28
CA LEU A 177 15.34 -27.88 8.09
C LEU A 177 15.26 -26.59 8.92
N GLU A 178 16.31 -26.23 9.66
CA GLU A 178 16.41 -24.93 10.33
C GLU A 178 16.13 -23.79 9.34
N ASP A 179 15.42 -22.75 9.80
CA ASP A 179 15.06 -21.54 9.05
C ASP A 179 14.07 -21.73 7.89
N PHE A 180 13.58 -22.94 7.64
CA PHE A 180 12.50 -23.16 6.67
C PHE A 180 11.22 -22.46 7.11
N SER A 181 10.64 -21.68 6.20
CA SER A 181 9.34 -21.03 6.37
C SER A 181 8.30 -21.69 5.48
N PHE A 182 7.25 -22.23 6.11
CA PHE A 182 6.11 -22.85 5.44
C PHE A 182 4.97 -21.84 5.36
N TYR A 183 4.41 -21.70 4.17
CA TYR A 183 3.23 -20.90 3.91
C TYR A 183 2.00 -21.80 3.85
N LEU A 184 0.95 -21.43 4.58
CA LEU A 184 -0.34 -22.11 4.63
C LEU A 184 -1.47 -21.10 4.42
N ASP A 185 -2.34 -21.37 3.45
CA ASP A 185 -3.50 -20.49 3.16
C ASP A 185 -4.74 -21.28 2.76
N PHE A 186 -5.89 -20.62 2.88
CA PHE A 186 -7.21 -21.13 2.52
C PHE A 186 -7.90 -20.13 1.59
N PRO A 187 -7.47 -20.04 0.31
CA PRO A 187 -7.92 -18.99 -0.59
C PRO A 187 -9.43 -19.02 -0.83
N ASN A 188 -10.01 -20.22 -0.93
CA ASN A 188 -11.41 -20.42 -1.30
C ASN A 188 -12.40 -20.34 -0.12
N LEU A 189 -11.92 -20.29 1.12
CA LEU A 189 -12.79 -20.15 2.30
C LEU A 189 -13.21 -18.69 2.51
N THR A 190 -14.48 -18.46 2.81
CA THR A 190 -14.99 -17.11 3.09
C THR A 190 -14.48 -16.56 4.43
N GLU A 191 -14.27 -17.43 5.42
CA GLU A 191 -13.80 -17.08 6.77
C GLU A 191 -12.47 -17.81 7.08
N SER A 192 -11.37 -17.41 6.44
CA SER A 192 -10.06 -18.05 6.66
C SER A 192 -9.33 -17.56 7.92
N TYR A 193 -9.64 -16.35 8.39
CA TYR A 193 -8.91 -15.69 9.48
C TYR A 193 -8.83 -16.52 10.77
N GLU A 194 -9.91 -17.21 11.14
CA GLU A 194 -9.96 -18.02 12.37
C GLU A 194 -9.06 -19.25 12.27
N TYR A 195 -9.02 -19.89 11.09
CA TYR A 195 -8.15 -21.02 10.83
C TYR A 195 -6.68 -20.61 10.85
N LEU A 196 -6.34 -19.42 10.33
CA LEU A 196 -4.98 -18.87 10.38
C LEU A 196 -4.50 -18.67 11.83
N LEU A 197 -5.38 -18.23 12.73
CA LEU A 197 -5.05 -18.07 14.15
C LEU A 197 -4.74 -19.41 14.85
N LEU A 198 -5.26 -20.51 14.32
CA LEU A 198 -5.08 -21.86 14.85
C LEU A 198 -3.88 -22.61 14.28
N LEU A 199 -3.20 -22.06 13.26
CA LEU A 199 -2.02 -22.68 12.65
C LEU A 199 -0.88 -22.95 13.66
N PRO A 200 -0.57 -22.05 14.63
CA PRO A 200 0.45 -22.34 15.64
C PRO A 200 0.11 -23.53 16.56
N CYS A 201 -1.16 -23.97 16.61
CA CYS A 201 -1.59 -25.13 17.39
C CYS A 201 -1.44 -26.47 16.63
N THR A 202 -0.80 -26.47 15.45
CA THR A 202 -0.59 -27.69 14.65
C THR A 202 0.64 -28.46 15.12
N GLU A 203 0.56 -29.79 15.09
CA GLU A 203 1.68 -30.67 15.46
C GLU A 203 2.40 -31.16 14.19
N TRP A 204 3.71 -30.92 14.12
CA TRP A 204 4.54 -31.26 12.97
C TRP A 204 5.49 -32.40 13.29
N SER A 205 5.64 -33.35 12.37
CA SER A 205 6.59 -34.46 12.53
C SER A 205 7.20 -34.94 11.21
N VAL A 206 8.47 -35.35 11.28
CA VAL A 206 9.22 -35.93 10.16
C VAL A 206 9.79 -37.27 10.64
N GLU A 207 9.48 -38.37 9.93
CA GLU A 207 9.85 -39.74 10.34
C GLU A 207 9.48 -40.07 11.80
N GLY A 208 8.38 -39.49 12.30
CA GLY A 208 7.89 -39.68 13.67
C GLY A 208 8.59 -38.84 14.75
N LYS A 209 9.61 -38.04 14.39
CA LYS A 209 10.22 -37.04 15.28
C LYS A 209 9.47 -35.72 15.18
N THR A 210 9.20 -35.07 16.31
CA THR A 210 8.45 -33.81 16.37
C THR A 210 9.31 -32.62 15.94
N VAL A 211 8.75 -31.74 15.10
CA VAL A 211 9.36 -30.48 14.68
C VAL A 211 8.68 -29.33 15.41
N VAL A 212 9.46 -28.49 16.11
CA VAL A 212 8.93 -27.29 16.77
C VAL A 212 8.78 -26.18 15.74
N MET A 213 7.55 -25.70 15.60
CA MET A 213 7.17 -24.62 14.71
C MET A 213 6.88 -23.35 15.51
N GLU A 214 7.29 -22.22 14.98
CA GLU A 214 6.95 -20.89 15.48
C GLU A 214 6.13 -20.13 14.45
N GLY A 215 5.23 -19.26 14.90
CA GLY A 215 4.47 -18.38 14.01
C GLY A 215 5.36 -17.32 13.35
N GLY A 216 5.05 -17.00 12.10
CA GLY A 216 5.73 -15.97 11.33
C GLY A 216 6.75 -16.50 10.33
N ILE A 217 7.28 -15.59 9.53
CA ILE A 217 8.35 -15.89 8.57
C ILE A 217 9.71 -15.85 9.27
N HIS A 218 10.68 -16.63 8.78
CA HIS A 218 12.07 -16.44 9.17
C HIS A 218 12.58 -15.12 8.59
N GLU A 219 12.86 -14.15 9.45
CA GLU A 219 13.52 -12.90 9.09
C GLU A 219 14.93 -12.87 9.67
N LYS A 220 15.92 -12.68 8.80
CA LYS A 220 17.30 -12.50 9.26
C LYS A 220 17.45 -11.08 9.79
N THR A 221 17.39 -10.92 11.11
CA THR A 221 17.47 -9.60 11.74
C THR A 221 18.82 -8.95 11.43
N THR A 222 18.83 -7.92 10.60
CA THR A 222 19.98 -7.02 10.49
C THR A 222 20.03 -6.19 11.77
N ILE A 223 20.70 -6.68 12.81
CA ILE A 223 20.88 -5.97 14.07
C ILE A 223 21.59 -4.63 13.77
N GLN A 224 20.82 -3.54 13.73
CA GLN A 224 21.38 -2.19 13.73
C GLN A 224 21.86 -1.88 15.14
N LYS A 225 23.15 -1.58 15.28
CA LYS A 225 23.88 -1.47 16.56
C LYS A 225 23.46 -0.31 17.48
N GLU A 226 22.47 0.51 17.12
CA GLU A 226 22.11 1.71 17.89
C GLU A 226 20.65 1.71 18.37
N PRO A 227 20.40 1.65 19.70
CA PRO A 227 19.04 1.64 20.26
C PRO A 227 18.28 2.96 20.03
N THR A 228 18.99 4.07 19.78
CA THR A 228 18.38 5.37 19.42
C THR A 228 17.75 5.33 18.03
N ARG A 229 18.34 4.62 17.07
CA ARG A 229 17.78 4.47 15.70
C ARG A 229 16.56 3.55 15.67
N ALA A 230 16.54 2.53 16.53
CA ALA A 230 15.38 1.62 16.64
C ALA A 230 14.09 2.34 17.04
N PHE A 231 14.15 3.36 17.90
CA PHE A 231 12.95 4.15 18.29
C PHE A 231 12.38 4.99 17.14
N PHE A 232 13.20 5.39 16.17
CA PHE A 232 12.75 6.19 15.02
C PHE A 232 12.37 5.37 13.79
N GLN A 233 12.58 4.05 13.81
CA GLN A 233 12.01 3.14 12.80
C GLN A 233 10.47 3.19 12.81
N ASP A 234 9.84 3.49 13.94
CA ASP A 234 8.40 3.70 14.00
C ASP A 234 7.94 4.98 13.27
N TYR A 235 8.88 5.84 12.86
CA TYR A 235 8.60 7.08 12.12
C TYR A 235 9.07 7.06 10.66
N ASP A 236 9.89 6.08 10.26
CA ASP A 236 10.26 5.89 8.87
C ASP A 236 9.09 5.24 8.12
N VAL A 237 8.67 5.89 7.04
CA VAL A 237 7.54 5.46 6.21
C VAL A 237 7.76 4.04 5.70
N MET A 238 8.99 3.70 5.30
CA MET A 238 9.26 2.40 4.69
C MET A 238 9.15 1.26 5.69
N SER A 239 9.72 1.40 6.89
CA SER A 239 9.63 0.39 7.95
C SER A 239 8.21 0.21 8.45
N VAL A 240 7.41 1.27 8.52
CA VAL A 240 5.99 1.17 8.88
C VAL A 240 5.22 0.38 7.82
N ILE A 241 5.47 0.66 6.53
CA ILE A 241 4.84 -0.09 5.43
C ILE A 241 5.27 -1.56 5.46
N ASP A 242 6.56 -1.85 5.55
CA ASP A 242 7.08 -3.23 5.60
C ASP A 242 6.44 -3.99 6.77
N LYS A 243 6.36 -3.37 7.95
CA LYS A 243 5.72 -3.97 9.13
C LYS A 243 4.23 -4.23 8.92
N GLU A 244 3.51 -3.29 8.31
CA GLU A 244 2.07 -3.42 8.01
C GLU A 244 1.81 -4.56 7.02
N VAL A 245 2.64 -4.70 5.99
CA VAL A 245 2.58 -5.82 5.05
C VAL A 245 2.90 -7.14 5.74
N MET A 246 3.94 -7.15 6.58
CA MET A 246 4.32 -8.33 7.36
C MET A 246 3.24 -8.76 8.36
N ASP A 247 2.54 -7.82 9.01
CA ASP A 247 1.45 -8.13 9.94
C ASP A 247 0.26 -8.81 9.22
N ILE A 248 0.01 -8.45 7.96
CA ILE A 248 -1.02 -9.07 7.12
C ILE A 248 -0.65 -10.53 6.78
N TYR A 249 0.60 -10.76 6.37
CA TYR A 249 1.00 -12.08 5.85
C TYR A 249 1.56 -13.03 6.91
N SER A 250 2.16 -12.54 7.99
CA SER A 250 2.84 -13.34 9.04
C SER A 250 2.00 -14.49 9.59
N LYS A 251 0.68 -14.31 9.69
CA LYS A 251 -0.28 -15.32 10.17
C LYS A 251 -0.37 -16.56 9.29
N HIS A 252 0.03 -16.45 8.02
CA HIS A 252 0.05 -17.56 7.06
C HIS A 252 1.36 -18.35 7.13
N PHE A 253 2.35 -17.88 7.88
CA PHE A 253 3.66 -18.50 7.95
C PHE A 253 3.91 -19.24 9.25
N LEU A 254 4.54 -20.39 9.14
CA LEU A 254 5.14 -21.14 10.25
C LEU A 254 6.61 -21.40 9.92
N LYS A 255 7.52 -21.03 10.81
CA LYS A 255 8.96 -21.26 10.66
C LYS A 255 9.43 -22.41 11.56
N VAL A 256 10.46 -23.11 11.12
CA VAL A 256 11.17 -24.12 11.94
C VAL A 256 12.17 -23.40 12.83
N SER A 257 12.01 -23.49 14.16
CA SER A 257 12.87 -22.76 15.12
C SER A 257 14.01 -23.59 15.71
N GLN A 258 14.06 -24.88 15.39
CA GLN A 258 15.08 -25.79 15.89
C GLN A 258 15.84 -26.44 14.73
N SER A 259 17.13 -26.67 14.93
CA SER A 259 17.92 -27.55 14.06
C SER A 259 17.29 -28.95 14.03
N PHE A 260 16.97 -29.41 12.83
CA PHE A 260 16.46 -30.72 12.51
C PHE A 260 17.29 -31.32 11.35
N PRO A 261 18.35 -32.09 11.67
CA PRO A 261 19.22 -32.65 10.64
C PRO A 261 18.46 -33.65 9.76
N LEU A 262 18.59 -33.47 8.45
CA LEU A 262 18.04 -34.33 7.41
C LEU A 262 19.01 -35.48 7.13
N ASP A 263 18.74 -36.63 7.73
CA ASP A 263 19.47 -37.86 7.42
C ASP A 263 18.99 -38.48 6.11
N GLY A 264 19.82 -39.33 5.48
CA GLY A 264 19.44 -40.07 4.28
C GLY A 264 18.20 -40.97 4.45
N SER A 265 17.83 -41.30 5.70
CA SER A 265 16.61 -42.03 6.05
C SER A 265 15.33 -41.20 5.87
N CYS A 266 15.41 -39.87 5.91
CA CYS A 266 14.28 -38.96 5.72
C CYS A 266 13.87 -38.81 4.25
N ARG A 267 14.72 -39.24 3.31
CA ARG A 267 14.50 -39.13 1.86
C ARG A 267 13.89 -40.42 1.32
N LYS A 268 12.56 -40.49 1.31
CA LYS A 268 11.79 -41.65 0.83
C LYS A 268 10.84 -41.25 -0.28
N ASN A 269 10.57 -42.16 -1.21
CA ASN A 269 9.58 -41.93 -2.27
C ASN A 269 8.18 -41.70 -1.67
N LEU A 270 7.81 -42.59 -0.75
CA LEU A 270 6.59 -42.50 0.04
C LEU A 270 6.90 -43.06 1.45
N PRO A 271 6.37 -42.47 2.52
CA PRO A 271 6.47 -43.01 3.87
C PRO A 271 5.79 -44.37 3.98
N ASP A 272 6.30 -45.25 4.84
CA ASP A 272 5.80 -46.61 4.98
C ASP A 272 4.32 -46.67 5.39
N THR A 273 3.86 -45.66 6.15
CA THR A 273 2.45 -45.45 6.49
C THR A 273 1.58 -45.20 5.24
N LEU A 274 2.03 -44.34 4.34
CA LEU A 274 1.33 -44.01 3.10
C LEU A 274 1.43 -45.12 2.05
N ARG A 275 2.53 -45.91 2.03
CA ARG A 275 2.73 -46.98 1.03
C ARG A 275 1.62 -48.03 1.07
N SER A 276 1.13 -48.32 2.27
CA SER A 276 0.03 -49.27 2.46
C SER A 276 -1.33 -48.78 1.95
N CYS A 277 -1.47 -47.49 1.67
CA CYS A 277 -2.74 -46.85 1.33
C CYS A 277 -2.95 -46.62 -0.17
N PHE A 278 -1.91 -46.75 -1.00
CA PHE A 278 -1.97 -46.48 -2.45
C PHE A 278 -1.60 -47.70 -3.29
N LYS A 279 -2.20 -47.82 -4.49
CA LYS A 279 -1.87 -48.86 -5.46
C LYS A 279 -0.41 -48.76 -5.96
N GLU A 280 0.14 -49.90 -6.36
CA GLU A 280 1.49 -50.04 -6.91
C GLU A 280 1.75 -49.16 -8.16
N ALA A 281 0.71 -48.90 -8.96
CA ALA A 281 0.80 -47.99 -10.12
C ALA A 281 1.07 -46.51 -9.77
N VAL A 282 0.72 -46.07 -8.56
CA VAL A 282 1.05 -44.72 -8.06
C VAL A 282 2.49 -44.68 -7.56
N LEU A 283 2.94 -45.78 -6.93
CA LEU A 283 4.31 -45.96 -6.47
C LEU A 283 5.31 -45.98 -7.65
N GLU A 284 4.94 -46.55 -8.79
CA GLU A 284 5.77 -46.54 -10.02
C GLU A 284 5.96 -45.13 -10.61
N LYS A 285 4.98 -44.23 -10.42
CA LYS A 285 5.06 -42.82 -10.86
C LYS A 285 5.84 -41.94 -9.88
N MET A 286 5.90 -42.34 -8.61
CA MET A 286 6.58 -41.62 -7.52
C MET A 286 8.02 -42.13 -7.36
N GLN A 287 8.89 -41.77 -8.30
CA GLN A 287 10.31 -42.18 -8.26
C GLN A 287 11.21 -41.17 -7.53
N ASP A 288 10.71 -39.94 -7.33
CA ASP A 288 11.46 -38.88 -6.65
C ASP A 288 11.67 -39.23 -5.17
N LYS A 289 12.89 -39.02 -4.67
CA LYS A 289 13.17 -39.09 -3.24
C LYS A 289 12.74 -37.79 -2.58
N LEU A 290 11.78 -37.86 -1.66
CA LEU A 290 11.18 -36.69 -1.03
C LEU A 290 11.32 -36.76 0.49
N VAL A 291 11.36 -35.59 1.11
CA VAL A 291 11.22 -35.43 2.57
C VAL A 291 9.74 -35.25 2.86
N TRP A 292 9.18 -36.15 3.68
CA TRP A 292 7.76 -36.12 4.02
C TRP A 292 7.54 -35.51 5.40
N VAL A 293 6.76 -34.44 5.44
CA VAL A 293 6.37 -33.74 6.66
C VAL A 293 4.91 -34.06 6.96
N LYS A 294 4.65 -34.61 8.14
CA LYS A 294 3.30 -34.89 8.63
C LYS A 294 2.83 -33.74 9.51
N ILE A 295 1.68 -33.17 9.17
CA ILE A 295 1.01 -32.11 9.92
C ILE A 295 -0.29 -32.67 10.48
N GLN A 296 -0.49 -32.53 11.78
CA GLN A 296 -1.71 -32.92 12.47
C GLN A 296 -2.46 -31.66 12.93
N PHE A 297 -3.69 -31.53 12.45
CA PHE A 297 -4.53 -30.35 12.68
C PHE A 297 -5.47 -30.52 13.88
N PRO A 298 -5.79 -29.42 14.60
CA PRO A 298 -6.81 -29.39 15.64
C PRO A 298 -8.21 -29.85 15.16
N ALA A 299 -9.11 -30.14 16.10
CA ALA A 299 -10.48 -30.62 15.82
C ALA A 299 -11.36 -29.64 15.04
N HIS A 300 -11.04 -28.35 15.04
CA HIS A 300 -11.77 -27.32 14.30
C HIS A 300 -11.61 -27.45 12.77
N PHE A 301 -10.56 -28.13 12.30
CA PHE A 301 -10.34 -28.36 10.87
C PHE A 301 -11.14 -29.56 10.39
N THR A 302 -12.18 -29.30 9.59
CA THR A 302 -12.97 -30.33 8.90
C THR A 302 -12.26 -30.80 7.62
N ALA A 303 -12.68 -31.95 7.09
CA ALA A 303 -12.16 -32.47 5.83
C ALA A 303 -12.33 -31.46 4.67
N GLU A 304 -13.47 -30.77 4.61
CA GLU A 304 -13.77 -29.74 3.60
C GLU A 304 -12.78 -28.57 3.66
N VAL A 305 -12.42 -28.11 4.87
CA VAL A 305 -11.44 -27.03 5.07
C VAL A 305 -10.04 -27.49 4.68
N LEU A 306 -9.66 -28.72 5.01
CA LEU A 306 -8.34 -29.28 4.68
C LEU A 306 -8.19 -29.56 3.18
N GLU A 307 -9.27 -29.86 2.48
CA GLU A 307 -9.27 -29.96 1.02
C GLU A 307 -8.96 -28.61 0.36
N GLU A 308 -9.31 -27.49 0.98
CA GLU A 308 -9.02 -26.13 0.49
C GLU A 308 -7.62 -25.61 0.88
N LEU A 309 -6.88 -26.32 1.73
CA LEU A 309 -5.54 -25.93 2.18
C LEU A 309 -4.55 -25.82 1.01
N HIS A 310 -3.85 -24.70 0.91
CA HIS A 310 -2.69 -24.49 0.05
C HIS A 310 -1.45 -24.44 0.94
N ALA A 311 -0.42 -25.22 0.59
CA ALA A 311 0.81 -25.30 1.36
C ALA A 311 2.03 -25.19 0.43
N GLY A 312 3.01 -24.39 0.81
CA GLY A 312 4.22 -24.18 0.03
C GLY A 312 5.41 -23.73 0.88
N ILE A 313 6.57 -23.67 0.25
CA ILE A 313 7.81 -23.10 0.81
C ILE A 313 8.40 -22.08 -0.16
N ASN A 314 9.39 -21.31 0.28
CA ASN A 314 10.00 -20.23 -0.50
C ASN A 314 9.01 -19.20 -1.04
N ILE A 315 7.99 -18.92 -0.23
CA ILE A 315 6.99 -17.90 -0.53
C ILE A 315 7.34 -16.66 0.26
N VAL A 316 7.38 -15.52 -0.45
CA VAL A 316 7.86 -14.26 0.09
C VAL A 316 6.80 -13.18 -0.11
N PRO A 317 6.43 -12.43 0.94
CA PRO A 317 5.64 -11.22 0.80
C PRO A 317 6.41 -10.17 0.00
N VAL A 318 5.76 -9.63 -1.03
CA VAL A 318 6.34 -8.62 -1.92
C VAL A 318 5.46 -7.39 -2.00
N GLU A 319 6.10 -6.26 -2.27
CA GLU A 319 5.50 -4.95 -2.37
C GLU A 319 5.86 -4.30 -3.70
N ASN A 320 4.89 -3.61 -4.28
CA ASN A 320 5.07 -2.86 -5.51
C ASN A 320 5.89 -1.59 -5.24
N LYS A 321 7.19 -1.72 -5.40
CA LYS A 321 8.18 -0.66 -5.25
C LYS A 321 9.11 -0.70 -6.45
N THR A 322 9.65 0.46 -6.84
CA THR A 322 10.71 0.55 -7.84
C THR A 322 11.85 1.40 -7.27
N LEU A 323 13.07 0.86 -7.32
CA LEU A 323 14.26 1.58 -6.89
C LEU A 323 14.80 2.42 -8.04
N HIS A 324 14.82 3.73 -7.87
CA HIS A 324 15.46 4.64 -8.81
C HIS A 324 16.80 5.11 -8.27
N GLU A 325 17.79 5.20 -9.15
CA GLU A 325 19.10 5.79 -8.85
C GLU A 325 19.33 6.98 -9.78
N GLN A 326 19.61 8.14 -9.18
CA GLN A 326 19.85 9.39 -9.88
C GLN A 326 21.11 10.06 -9.33
N THR A 327 22.07 10.32 -10.21
CA THR A 327 23.25 11.13 -9.89
C THR A 327 23.08 12.53 -10.46
N THR A 328 23.17 13.55 -9.62
CA THR A 328 23.00 14.95 -10.01
C THR A 328 24.18 15.79 -9.51
N THR A 329 24.72 16.64 -10.38
CA THR A 329 25.72 17.64 -10.02
C THR A 329 25.00 18.84 -9.41
N LEU A 330 25.31 19.23 -8.18
CA LEU A 330 24.69 20.38 -7.53
C LEU A 330 25.39 21.68 -7.92
N GLU A 331 24.60 22.66 -8.35
CA GLU A 331 25.07 24.04 -8.50
C GLU A 331 25.05 24.77 -7.16
N GLU A 332 26.02 25.65 -6.91
CA GLU A 332 26.17 26.36 -5.62
C GLU A 332 24.95 27.22 -5.24
N THR A 333 24.11 27.60 -6.22
CA THR A 333 22.99 28.54 -6.04
C THR A 333 21.68 27.87 -5.60
N PHE A 334 21.40 26.65 -6.06
CA PHE A 334 20.17 25.91 -5.73
C PHE A 334 20.52 24.48 -5.35
N ARG A 335 20.57 24.22 -4.04
CA ARG A 335 20.89 22.89 -3.46
C ARG A 335 19.69 21.96 -3.45
N VAL A 336 19.02 21.85 -4.59
CA VAL A 336 17.74 21.16 -4.73
C VAL A 336 17.84 20.09 -5.81
N ILE A 337 17.58 18.84 -5.46
CA ILE A 337 17.51 17.73 -6.41
C ILE A 337 16.02 17.37 -6.62
N PRO A 338 15.48 17.55 -7.84
CA PRO A 338 14.14 17.08 -8.15
C PRO A 338 14.14 15.56 -8.26
N LEU A 339 13.25 14.91 -7.51
CA LEU A 339 12.96 13.49 -7.60
C LEU A 339 11.87 13.31 -8.66
N ARG A 340 12.25 12.72 -9.79
CA ARG A 340 11.37 12.57 -10.95
C ARG A 340 10.48 11.34 -10.75
N THR A 341 9.17 11.54 -10.75
CA THR A 341 8.17 10.45 -10.80
C THR A 341 7.55 10.36 -12.18
N GLY A 342 7.33 9.13 -12.65
CA GLY A 342 6.59 8.82 -13.87
C GLY A 342 5.09 9.07 -13.75
N SER A 343 4.35 8.73 -14.80
CA SER A 343 2.88 8.78 -14.76
C SER A 343 2.35 7.65 -13.89
N TYR A 344 1.41 7.93 -12.98
CA TYR A 344 0.92 6.96 -11.97
C TYR A 344 1.99 6.40 -11.04
N GLU A 345 3.13 7.08 -10.90
CA GLU A 345 4.14 6.77 -9.89
C GLU A 345 4.03 7.77 -8.75
N SER A 346 4.17 7.28 -7.52
CA SER A 346 4.25 8.12 -6.34
C SER A 346 5.50 7.84 -5.51
N LEU A 347 6.09 8.89 -4.96
CA LEU A 347 7.28 8.74 -4.10
C LEU A 347 6.88 8.11 -2.77
N LEU A 348 7.59 7.05 -2.37
CA LEU A 348 7.45 6.43 -1.05
C LEU A 348 8.43 7.00 -0.05
N SER A 349 9.73 6.81 -0.30
CA SER A 349 10.79 7.28 0.60
C SER A 349 12.13 7.42 -0.13
N VAL A 350 13.05 8.15 0.48
CA VAL A 350 14.44 8.23 0.03
C VAL A 350 15.25 7.15 0.74
N TYR A 351 15.86 6.25 -0.03
CA TYR A 351 16.58 5.10 0.49
C TYR A 351 18.01 5.45 0.93
N SER A 352 18.77 6.12 0.06
CA SER A 352 20.13 6.53 0.39
C SER A 352 20.55 7.76 -0.39
N VAL A 353 21.26 8.68 0.26
CA VAL A 353 21.87 9.84 -0.38
C VAL A 353 23.36 9.78 -0.08
N LYS A 354 24.18 9.73 -1.13
CA LYS A 354 25.64 9.61 -1.02
C LYS A 354 26.35 10.67 -1.85
N ASP A 355 27.40 11.25 -1.29
CA ASP A 355 28.33 12.11 -2.05
C ASP A 355 29.27 11.29 -2.94
N SER A 356 30.01 11.97 -3.81
CA SER A 356 31.10 11.40 -4.59
C SER A 356 32.22 10.81 -3.72
N ASP A 357 32.38 11.32 -2.49
CA ASP A 357 33.34 10.81 -1.51
C ASP A 357 32.80 9.61 -0.70
N GLY A 358 31.61 9.11 -1.04
CA GLY A 358 30.96 7.99 -0.35
C GLY A 358 30.35 8.35 1.01
N LYS A 359 30.33 9.65 1.36
CA LYS A 359 29.73 10.16 2.59
C LYS A 359 28.20 10.05 2.53
N ASN A 360 27.61 9.43 3.55
CA ASN A 360 26.15 9.29 3.67
C ASN A 360 25.52 10.58 4.19
N TYR A 361 24.38 10.96 3.60
CA TYR A 361 23.51 12.00 4.11
C TYR A 361 22.26 11.38 4.74
N HIS A 362 21.76 12.02 5.81
CA HIS A 362 20.57 11.57 6.54
C HIS A 362 19.48 12.62 6.52
N GLU A 363 18.22 12.17 6.57
CA GLU A 363 17.10 13.10 6.66
C GLU A 363 17.14 13.86 7.99
N LEU A 364 16.94 15.17 7.92
CA LEU A 364 16.99 16.09 9.05
C LEU A 364 15.72 15.96 9.90
N LEU A 365 15.57 14.79 10.53
CA LEU A 365 14.61 14.57 11.62
C LEU A 365 15.14 15.19 12.94
N TYR A 366 16.44 15.50 13.00
CA TYR A 366 17.16 16.05 14.15
C TYR A 366 18.13 17.18 13.77
N PRO A 367 18.24 18.25 14.56
CA PRO A 367 19.48 19.00 14.70
C PRO A 367 20.42 18.20 15.63
N ALA A 368 21.26 17.34 15.06
CA ALA A 368 22.30 16.67 15.84
C ALA A 368 23.38 17.68 16.25
N LYS A 369 23.34 18.15 17.51
CA LYS A 369 24.49 18.75 18.17
C LYS A 369 25.27 17.61 18.81
N ASP A 370 26.53 17.45 18.42
CA ASP A 370 27.55 16.63 19.11
C ASP A 370 27.68 15.13 18.74
N SER A 371 27.69 14.79 17.45
CA SER A 371 28.40 13.57 16.99
C SER A 371 29.65 13.95 16.20
N THR A 372 30.80 13.38 16.59
CA THR A 372 32.15 13.57 16.01
C THR A 372 32.31 13.17 14.54
N GLU A 373 31.24 12.71 13.90
CA GLU A 373 31.15 12.51 12.45
C GLU A 373 30.20 13.58 11.90
N SER A 374 30.74 14.51 11.11
CA SER A 374 29.94 15.47 10.34
C SER A 374 29.16 14.67 9.31
N TYR A 375 27.96 14.17 9.63
CA TYR A 375 27.04 13.65 8.62
C TYR A 375 26.40 14.83 7.91
N GLY A 376 26.27 14.74 6.57
CA GLY A 376 25.49 15.72 5.84
C GLY A 376 24.01 15.47 6.07
N THR A 377 23.19 16.52 6.07
CA THR A 377 21.74 16.41 6.27
C THR A 377 20.97 16.82 5.02
N TYR A 378 19.81 16.20 4.82
CA TYR A 378 18.86 16.58 3.77
C TYR A 378 17.43 16.70 4.30
N SER A 379 16.58 17.45 3.62
CA SER A 379 15.14 17.51 3.90
C SER A 379 14.34 17.28 2.63
N ILE A 380 13.23 16.54 2.74
CA ILE A 380 12.32 16.29 1.62
C ILE A 380 11.21 17.34 1.65
N ARG A 381 10.94 17.97 0.50
CA ARG A 381 9.82 18.92 0.34
C ARG A 381 8.90 18.48 -0.78
N LYS A 382 7.63 18.30 -0.45
CA LYS A 382 6.54 18.04 -1.41
C LYS A 382 5.99 19.34 -1.97
N GLY A 383 6.34 19.67 -3.21
CA GLY A 383 5.91 20.89 -3.89
C GLY A 383 6.38 22.19 -3.22
N GLY A 384 5.97 23.33 -3.77
CA GLY A 384 6.20 24.66 -3.19
C GLY A 384 7.64 25.20 -3.25
N CYS A 385 8.59 24.42 -3.77
CA CYS A 385 9.90 24.92 -4.20
C CYS A 385 9.80 25.59 -5.58
N GLU A 386 8.90 25.06 -6.41
CA GLU A 386 8.44 25.72 -7.63
C GLU A 386 7.29 26.69 -7.30
N ARG A 387 7.27 27.84 -7.99
CA ARG A 387 6.14 28.78 -7.94
C ARG A 387 4.87 28.24 -8.60
N PHE A 388 4.98 27.12 -9.33
CA PHE A 388 3.92 26.55 -10.16
C PHE A 388 3.81 25.05 -9.85
N ASP A 389 2.64 24.58 -9.42
CA ASP A 389 2.30 23.15 -9.48
C ASP A 389 1.82 22.84 -10.90
N SER A 390 2.08 21.67 -11.46
CA SER A 390 1.69 21.33 -12.85
C SER A 390 0.19 21.52 -13.12
N ARG A 391 -0.65 21.27 -12.10
CA ARG A 391 -2.10 21.54 -12.13
C ARG A 391 -2.42 23.04 -12.15
N SER A 392 -1.72 23.82 -11.33
CA SER A 392 -1.79 25.29 -11.32
C SER A 392 -1.17 25.92 -12.56
N ALA A 393 -0.21 25.25 -13.21
CA ALA A 393 0.41 25.73 -14.43
C ALA A 393 -0.59 25.64 -15.60
N LYS A 394 -1.34 24.53 -15.74
CA LYS A 394 -2.40 24.41 -16.74
C LYS A 394 -3.52 25.42 -16.49
N GLU A 395 -3.99 25.55 -15.25
CA GLU A 395 -5.04 26.52 -14.88
C GLU A 395 -4.58 27.97 -15.07
N LEU A 396 -3.35 28.30 -14.68
CA LEU A 396 -2.78 29.64 -14.87
C LEU A 396 -2.53 29.93 -16.36
N LEU A 397 -2.05 28.95 -17.13
CA LEU A 397 -1.89 29.09 -18.58
C LEU A 397 -3.25 29.24 -19.26
N GLY A 398 -4.29 28.55 -18.78
CA GLY A 398 -5.67 28.74 -19.20
C GLY A 398 -6.16 30.15 -18.89
N TYR A 399 -6.02 30.60 -17.63
CA TYR A 399 -6.40 31.94 -17.21
C TYR A 399 -5.64 33.04 -17.98
N LEU A 400 -4.32 32.89 -18.16
CA LEU A 400 -3.53 33.82 -18.96
C LEU A 400 -3.94 33.78 -20.43
N SER A 401 -4.29 32.62 -20.98
CA SER A 401 -4.80 32.50 -22.34
C SER A 401 -6.13 33.23 -22.48
N ASP A 402 -7.06 33.05 -21.54
CA ASP A 402 -8.37 33.69 -21.57
C ASP A 402 -8.24 35.21 -21.40
N LEU A 403 -7.38 35.67 -20.48
CA LEU A 403 -7.09 37.08 -20.27
C LEU A 403 -6.40 37.72 -21.48
N LEU A 404 -5.48 37.00 -22.12
CA LEU A 404 -4.86 37.47 -23.36
C LEU A 404 -5.86 37.51 -24.52
N ASP A 405 -6.83 36.59 -24.59
CA ASP A 405 -7.90 36.61 -25.60
C ASP A 405 -8.83 37.83 -25.42
N ASP A 406 -9.18 38.14 -24.17
CA ASP A 406 -9.94 39.35 -23.83
C ASP A 406 -9.15 40.63 -24.19
N GLU A 407 -7.85 40.65 -23.93
CA GLU A 407 -6.98 41.78 -24.26
C GLU A 407 -6.73 41.92 -25.77
N THR A 408 -6.55 40.82 -26.53
CA THR A 408 -6.38 40.88 -28.00
C THR A 408 -7.63 41.45 -28.67
N HIS A 409 -8.83 41.15 -28.17
CA HIS A 409 -10.07 41.79 -28.60
C HIS A 409 -10.07 43.31 -28.35
N ALA A 410 -9.54 43.77 -27.22
CA ALA A 410 -9.38 45.20 -26.93
C ALA A 410 -8.31 45.87 -27.83
N PHE A 411 -7.22 45.17 -28.16
CA PHE A 411 -6.15 45.67 -29.04
C PHE A 411 -6.59 45.79 -30.50
N ASN A 412 -7.47 44.91 -30.98
CA ASN A 412 -8.04 44.98 -32.32
C ASN A 412 -8.88 46.25 -32.58
N ALA A 413 -9.33 46.92 -31.52
CA ALA A 413 -9.99 48.23 -31.63
C ALA A 413 -9.02 49.38 -31.96
N VAL A 414 -7.71 49.18 -31.82
CA VAL A 414 -6.68 50.20 -32.10
C VAL A 414 -6.08 49.96 -33.49
N SER A 415 -6.39 50.86 -34.43
CA SER A 415 -6.02 50.75 -35.85
C SER A 415 -4.52 51.02 -36.09
N SER A 416 -3.66 50.05 -35.83
CA SER A 416 -2.29 50.06 -36.35
C SER A 416 -1.87 48.71 -36.94
N ILE A 417 -1.36 48.74 -38.17
CA ILE A 417 -0.97 47.55 -38.94
C ILE A 417 0.15 46.75 -38.23
N LYS A 418 1.02 47.44 -37.47
CA LYS A 418 2.09 46.79 -36.68
C LYS A 418 1.53 46.02 -35.48
N LEU A 419 0.49 46.54 -34.81
CA LEU A 419 -0.15 45.83 -33.70
C LEU A 419 -0.91 44.60 -34.21
N GLN A 420 -1.58 44.68 -35.35
CA GLN A 420 -2.25 43.50 -35.95
C GLN A 420 -1.28 42.34 -36.22
N ALA A 421 -0.07 42.62 -36.72
CA ALA A 421 0.94 41.59 -36.94
C ALA A 421 1.43 40.94 -35.62
N LEU A 422 1.55 41.73 -34.55
CA LEU A 422 1.90 41.25 -33.20
C LEU A 422 0.77 40.42 -32.58
N THR A 423 -0.49 40.81 -32.79
CA THR A 423 -1.68 40.06 -32.33
C THR A 423 -1.73 38.66 -32.95
N ILE A 424 -1.50 38.54 -34.27
CA ILE A 424 -1.48 37.24 -34.96
C ILE A 424 -0.36 36.34 -34.42
N GLN A 425 0.81 36.90 -34.08
CA GLN A 425 1.90 36.15 -33.45
C GLN A 425 1.55 35.70 -32.02
N MET A 426 0.87 36.54 -31.25
CA MET A 426 0.37 36.16 -29.93
C MET A 426 -0.66 35.04 -30.02
N GLU A 427 -1.60 35.07 -30.97
CA GLU A 427 -2.57 33.99 -31.19
C GLU A 427 -1.89 32.65 -31.52
N GLN A 428 -0.87 32.66 -32.37
CA GLN A 428 -0.09 31.45 -32.69
C GLN A 428 0.67 30.92 -31.47
N LEU A 429 1.26 31.80 -30.67
CA LEU A 429 1.97 31.43 -29.45
C LEU A 429 0.99 30.90 -28.39
N MET A 430 -0.19 31.50 -28.25
CA MET A 430 -1.27 31.03 -27.37
C MET A 430 -1.75 29.64 -27.78
N ALA A 431 -1.96 29.40 -29.08
CA ALA A 431 -2.34 28.08 -29.58
C ALA A 431 -1.28 27.01 -29.28
N GLN A 432 0.01 27.34 -29.45
CA GLN A 432 1.12 26.45 -29.07
C GLN A 432 1.20 26.23 -27.56
N MET A 433 1.02 27.27 -26.75
CA MET A 433 0.98 27.15 -25.29
C MET A 433 -0.17 26.26 -24.83
N LYS A 434 -1.37 26.44 -25.41
CA LYS A 434 -2.55 25.63 -25.12
C LYS A 434 -2.33 24.17 -25.49
N GLN A 435 -1.80 23.89 -26.68
CA GLN A 435 -1.45 22.53 -27.10
C GLN A 435 -0.39 21.89 -26.19
N THR A 436 0.60 22.67 -25.73
CA THR A 436 1.64 22.18 -24.82
C THR A 436 1.08 21.94 -23.42
N ALA A 437 0.18 22.80 -22.94
CA ALA A 437 -0.51 22.66 -21.66
C ALA A 437 -1.50 21.47 -21.65
N ASP A 438 -2.19 21.23 -22.77
CA ASP A 438 -3.08 20.07 -22.94
C ASP A 438 -2.29 18.74 -22.99
N ASN A 439 -1.06 18.79 -23.51
CA ASN A 439 -0.14 17.65 -23.49
C ASN A 439 0.59 17.44 -22.15
N MET A 440 0.45 18.36 -21.17
CA MET A 440 0.95 18.11 -19.82
C MET A 440 0.03 17.08 -19.15
N ASN A 441 0.56 15.88 -18.89
CA ASN A 441 -0.17 14.79 -18.26
C ASN A 441 -0.87 15.24 -16.96
N GLU A 442 -2.18 15.04 -16.90
CA GLU A 442 -3.03 15.36 -15.74
C GLU A 442 -2.70 14.51 -14.50
N PHE A 443 -2.00 13.39 -14.67
CA PHE A 443 -1.66 12.41 -13.62
C PHE A 443 -0.19 12.42 -13.20
N ARG A 444 0.48 13.59 -13.19
CA ARG A 444 1.78 13.72 -12.53
C ARG A 444 1.56 14.09 -11.06
N GLU A 445 2.20 13.34 -10.16
CA GLU A 445 2.24 13.74 -8.76
C GLU A 445 2.98 15.08 -8.61
N THR A 446 2.60 15.89 -7.62
CA THR A 446 3.37 17.07 -7.24
C THR A 446 4.84 16.67 -7.01
N PRO A 447 5.80 17.29 -7.71
CA PRO A 447 7.20 16.89 -7.64
C PRO A 447 7.76 17.02 -6.22
N TYR A 448 8.62 16.08 -5.88
CA TYR A 448 9.37 16.10 -4.62
C TYR A 448 10.77 16.64 -4.86
N TYR A 449 11.24 17.40 -3.89
CA TYR A 449 12.55 18.02 -3.92
C TYR A 449 13.33 17.59 -2.70
N LEU A 450 14.55 17.12 -2.94
CA LEU A 450 15.52 16.85 -1.90
C LEU A 450 16.40 18.10 -1.74
N MET A 451 16.34 18.72 -0.57
CA MET A 451 17.16 19.87 -0.20
C MET A 451 18.33 19.42 0.66
N ILE A 452 19.55 19.81 0.28
CA ILE A 452 20.77 19.45 1.03
C ILE A 452 21.29 20.69 1.75
N ASP A 453 21.45 20.59 3.08
CA ASP A 453 21.77 21.74 3.93
C ASP A 453 23.26 22.07 3.91
N GLU A 454 24.12 21.06 4.00
CA GLU A 454 25.58 21.22 4.00
C GLU A 454 26.24 20.29 2.98
N LEU A 455 26.90 20.87 1.96
CA LEU A 455 27.76 20.12 1.05
C LEU A 455 29.19 20.09 1.61
N SER A 456 29.73 18.90 1.81
CA SER A 456 31.16 18.70 2.00
C SER A 456 31.88 18.60 0.65
N GLY A 457 31.87 19.67 -0.14
CA GLY A 457 32.66 19.78 -1.38
C GLY A 457 31.86 20.09 -2.66
N LYS A 458 32.57 20.12 -3.79
CA LYS A 458 31.99 20.20 -5.16
C LYS A 458 31.72 18.78 -5.66
N GLY A 459 30.78 18.09 -5.01
CA GLY A 459 30.50 16.68 -5.24
C GLY A 459 29.24 16.44 -6.07
N GLN A 460 29.27 15.37 -6.88
CA GLN A 460 28.05 14.80 -7.43
C GLN A 460 27.34 14.01 -6.34
N ILE A 461 26.03 14.20 -6.20
CA ILE A 461 25.24 13.45 -5.24
C ILE A 461 24.43 12.39 -5.95
N THR A 462 24.59 11.15 -5.48
CA THR A 462 23.81 10.00 -5.91
C THR A 462 22.68 9.77 -4.92
N VAL A 463 21.46 9.90 -5.39
CA VAL A 463 20.23 9.68 -4.64
C VAL A 463 19.57 8.39 -5.11
N LYS A 464 19.26 7.51 -4.17
CA LYS A 464 18.43 6.33 -4.35
C LYS A 464 17.10 6.53 -3.66
N TYR A 465 15.99 6.35 -4.36
CA TYR A 465 14.65 6.54 -3.82
C TYR A 465 13.65 5.51 -4.35
N TRP A 466 12.63 5.24 -3.54
CA TRP A 466 11.57 4.30 -3.82
C TRP A 466 10.34 5.00 -4.37
N THR A 467 9.78 4.47 -5.46
CA THR A 467 8.47 4.85 -5.99
C THR A 467 7.53 3.66 -5.97
N THR A 468 6.22 3.92 -6.04
CA THR A 468 5.19 2.89 -6.16
C THR A 468 4.15 3.27 -7.21
N ASN A 469 3.53 2.27 -7.83
CA ASN A 469 2.46 2.46 -8.81
C ASN A 469 1.05 2.51 -8.17
N CYS A 470 0.96 2.50 -6.83
CA CYS A 470 -0.29 2.66 -6.07
C CYS A 470 -1.41 1.72 -6.60
N GLU A 471 -2.54 2.30 -6.99
CA GLU A 471 -3.73 1.59 -7.49
C GLU A 471 -3.49 0.82 -8.79
N VAL A 472 -2.51 1.23 -9.61
CA VAL A 472 -2.16 0.52 -10.86
C VAL A 472 -1.50 -0.82 -10.56
N GLY A 473 -0.82 -0.95 -9.41
CA GLY A 473 -0.23 -2.21 -8.95
C GLY A 473 -1.25 -3.20 -8.39
N ASN A 474 -2.53 -2.82 -8.22
CA ASN A 474 -3.58 -3.70 -7.73
C ASN A 474 -4.15 -4.58 -8.85
N ARG A 475 -4.79 -5.69 -8.46
CA ARG A 475 -5.51 -6.64 -9.32
C ARG A 475 -4.62 -7.34 -10.36
N ILE A 476 -3.32 -7.48 -10.09
CA ILE A 476 -2.48 -8.40 -10.86
C ILE A 476 -2.82 -9.79 -10.38
N GLN A 477 -3.32 -10.64 -11.29
CA GLN A 477 -3.88 -11.94 -10.96
C GLN A 477 -2.85 -12.90 -10.36
N ALA A 478 -3.30 -13.76 -9.45
CA ALA A 478 -2.55 -14.93 -9.04
C ALA A 478 -2.24 -15.84 -10.24
N GLY A 479 -1.10 -16.53 -10.19
CA GLY A 479 -0.61 -17.45 -11.22
C GLY A 479 0.21 -16.78 -12.33
N VAL A 480 0.39 -15.46 -12.28
CA VAL A 480 1.17 -14.71 -13.27
C VAL A 480 2.68 -14.88 -12.99
N ASN A 481 3.45 -15.16 -14.05
CA ASN A 481 4.90 -15.28 -13.96
C ASN A 481 5.58 -13.91 -13.87
N LEU A 482 6.63 -13.83 -13.05
CA LEU A 482 7.49 -12.66 -12.93
C LEU A 482 8.87 -12.95 -13.51
N SER A 483 9.63 -11.91 -13.79
CA SER A 483 11.04 -12.00 -14.18
C SER A 483 11.93 -11.39 -13.11
N PRO A 484 13.05 -12.02 -12.74
CA PRO A 484 13.99 -11.46 -11.78
C PRO A 484 14.76 -10.28 -12.40
N ASN A 485 15.12 -9.29 -11.58
CA ASN A 485 16.07 -8.26 -11.99
C ASN A 485 17.48 -8.84 -12.16
N ALA A 486 18.35 -8.13 -12.87
CA ALA A 486 19.74 -8.56 -13.12
C ALA A 486 20.56 -8.87 -11.86
N THR A 487 20.18 -8.32 -10.70
CA THR A 487 20.84 -8.53 -9.41
C THR A 487 20.24 -9.68 -8.59
N THR A 488 19.17 -10.32 -9.08
CA THR A 488 18.38 -11.30 -8.34
C THR A 488 18.53 -12.69 -8.95
N TYR A 489 19.08 -13.65 -8.20
CA TYR A 489 19.49 -14.97 -8.71
C TYR A 489 18.44 -16.04 -8.43
N LEU A 490 17.28 -15.90 -9.07
CA LEU A 490 16.13 -16.82 -8.96
C LEU A 490 15.88 -17.54 -10.29
N ASP A 491 15.27 -18.73 -10.24
CA ASP A 491 14.82 -19.43 -11.45
C ASP A 491 13.57 -18.73 -12.04
N PRO A 492 13.65 -18.15 -13.25
CA PRO A 492 12.52 -17.44 -13.85
C PRO A 492 11.31 -18.33 -14.14
N LYS A 493 11.48 -19.66 -14.23
CA LYS A 493 10.39 -20.58 -14.59
C LYS A 493 9.42 -20.86 -13.44
N THR A 494 9.89 -20.74 -12.21
CA THR A 494 9.13 -21.03 -10.99
C THR A 494 8.67 -19.77 -10.29
N LEU A 495 9.16 -18.60 -10.73
CA LEU A 495 8.86 -17.30 -10.18
C LEU A 495 7.47 -16.83 -10.59
N ALA A 496 6.51 -16.91 -9.66
CA ALA A 496 5.12 -16.56 -9.95
C ALA A 496 4.42 -15.92 -8.73
N LEU A 497 3.44 -15.05 -9.02
CA LEU A 497 2.52 -14.52 -8.01
C LEU A 497 1.60 -15.64 -7.53
N VAL A 498 1.55 -15.85 -6.22
CA VAL A 498 0.65 -16.83 -5.59
C VAL A 498 -0.68 -16.17 -5.22
N SER A 499 -0.67 -14.89 -4.87
CA SER A 499 -1.87 -14.11 -4.55
C SER A 499 -2.11 -13.00 -5.57
N THR A 500 -3.38 -12.63 -5.74
CA THR A 500 -3.71 -11.40 -6.47
C THR A 500 -3.25 -10.18 -5.68
N THR A 501 -2.58 -9.22 -6.32
CA THR A 501 -2.06 -8.03 -5.64
C THR A 501 -3.18 -7.07 -5.24
N TYR A 502 -3.06 -6.45 -4.06
CA TYR A 502 -4.05 -5.50 -3.55
C TYR A 502 -3.43 -4.54 -2.53
N GLY A 503 -4.20 -3.58 -2.03
CA GLY A 503 -3.78 -2.66 -0.97
C GLY A 503 -3.18 -1.33 -1.44
N GLY A 504 -2.76 -1.24 -2.71
CA GLY A 504 -2.14 -0.03 -3.26
C GLY A 504 -3.10 1.16 -3.25
N LYS A 505 -2.68 2.26 -2.63
CA LYS A 505 -3.46 3.49 -2.47
C LYS A 505 -2.59 4.71 -2.76
N GLN A 506 -3.15 5.67 -3.50
CA GLN A 506 -2.49 6.95 -3.69
C GLN A 506 -2.50 7.78 -2.41
N ALA A 507 -1.61 8.76 -2.32
CA ALA A 507 -1.64 9.74 -1.23
C ALA A 507 -3.04 10.39 -1.13
N PRO A 508 -3.58 10.53 0.09
CA PRO A 508 -4.95 10.99 0.31
C PRO A 508 -5.16 12.40 -0.24
N GLN A 509 -6.33 12.60 -0.83
CA GLN A 509 -6.76 13.92 -1.30
C GLN A 509 -7.02 14.88 -0.13
N ASN A 510 -7.08 16.18 -0.38
CA ASN A 510 -7.27 17.20 0.67
C ASN A 510 -8.46 16.92 1.60
N ARG A 511 -9.57 16.42 1.04
CA ARG A 511 -10.77 16.08 1.82
C ARG A 511 -10.52 14.91 2.79
N GLU A 512 -9.88 13.86 2.31
CA GLU A 512 -9.54 12.67 3.10
C GLU A 512 -8.50 13.00 4.18
N ARG A 513 -7.55 13.90 3.88
CA ARG A 513 -6.56 14.38 4.86
C ARG A 513 -7.18 14.98 6.10
N ILE A 514 -8.32 15.67 5.98
CA ILE A 514 -9.04 16.23 7.13
C ILE A 514 -9.55 15.09 8.04
N ASP A 515 -10.03 14.00 7.46
CA ASP A 515 -10.53 12.85 8.23
C ASP A 515 -9.37 12.05 8.84
N ILE A 516 -8.25 11.93 8.13
CA ILE A 516 -7.00 11.35 8.67
C ILE A 516 -6.47 12.19 9.83
N TYR A 517 -6.51 13.52 9.71
CA TYR A 517 -6.15 14.44 10.78
C TYR A 517 -7.03 14.25 12.02
N LYS A 518 -8.36 14.15 11.84
CA LYS A 518 -9.28 13.85 12.96
C LYS A 518 -8.90 12.54 13.64
N TYR A 519 -8.64 11.49 12.86
CA TYR A 519 -8.18 10.22 13.43
C TYR A 519 -6.88 10.38 14.22
N ALA A 520 -5.86 11.02 13.64
CA ALA A 520 -4.57 11.24 14.29
C ALA A 520 -4.71 12.00 15.62
N PHE A 521 -5.56 13.03 15.63
CA PHE A 521 -5.81 13.86 16.82
C PHE A 521 -6.62 13.15 17.90
N ILE A 522 -7.60 12.32 17.53
CA ILE A 522 -8.46 11.64 18.52
C ILE A 522 -7.72 10.42 19.09
N SER A 523 -7.17 9.57 18.23
CA SER A 523 -6.63 8.25 18.61
C SER A 523 -5.18 8.26 19.05
N HIS A 524 -4.37 9.24 18.62
CA HIS A 524 -2.91 9.24 18.80
C HIS A 524 -2.26 7.89 18.43
N GLY A 525 -2.79 7.21 17.40
CA GLY A 525 -2.30 5.90 16.95
C GLY A 525 -2.78 4.70 17.76
N ARG A 526 -3.65 4.88 18.76
CA ARG A 526 -4.24 3.79 19.57
C ARG A 526 -5.75 3.80 19.47
N VAL A 527 -6.33 2.63 19.19
CA VAL A 527 -7.79 2.47 19.05
C VAL A 527 -8.37 1.94 20.37
N LEU A 528 -9.06 2.81 21.12
CA LEU A 528 -9.60 2.48 22.45
C LEU A 528 -11.12 2.67 22.54
N THR A 529 -11.65 3.71 21.92
CA THR A 529 -13.07 4.07 21.97
C THR A 529 -13.82 3.66 20.71
N GLN A 530 -15.16 3.65 20.78
CA GLN A 530 -15.99 3.42 19.58
C GLN A 530 -15.77 4.49 18.50
N ASN A 531 -15.52 5.73 18.90
CA ASN A 531 -15.20 6.81 17.95
C ASN A 531 -13.84 6.60 17.29
N ASP A 532 -12.85 6.02 17.99
CA ASP A 532 -11.55 5.68 17.41
C ASP A 532 -11.71 4.58 16.36
N ILE A 533 -12.49 3.53 16.66
CA ILE A 533 -12.79 2.45 15.71
C ILE A 533 -13.48 3.01 14.46
N ALA A 534 -14.49 3.87 14.63
CA ALA A 534 -15.19 4.48 13.50
C ALA A 534 -14.28 5.39 12.67
N SER A 535 -13.44 6.20 13.32
CA SER A 535 -12.47 7.08 12.65
C SER A 535 -11.37 6.28 11.94
N PHE A 536 -10.95 5.15 12.52
CA PHE A 536 -10.00 4.22 11.91
C PHE A 536 -10.57 3.60 10.63
N CYS A 537 -11.80 3.08 10.69
CA CYS A 537 -12.47 2.53 9.51
C CYS A 537 -12.63 3.60 8.42
N LYS A 538 -12.95 4.85 8.80
CA LYS A 538 -13.08 5.96 7.84
C LYS A 538 -11.75 6.34 7.21
N LYS A 539 -10.65 6.33 7.96
CA LYS A 539 -9.28 6.50 7.46
C LYS A 539 -8.95 5.44 6.41
N GLU A 540 -9.21 4.16 6.72
CA GLU A 540 -8.78 3.06 5.86
C GLU A 540 -9.63 2.91 4.58
N LEU A 541 -10.94 3.15 4.66
CA LEU A 541 -11.87 2.95 3.53
C LEU A 541 -12.21 4.23 2.75
N GLY A 542 -11.86 5.41 3.29
CA GLY A 542 -12.06 6.69 2.61
C GLY A 542 -13.52 6.93 2.19
N GLU A 543 -13.72 7.26 0.92
CA GLU A 543 -15.05 7.55 0.35
C GLU A 543 -15.96 6.32 0.18
N LEU A 544 -15.40 5.10 0.19
CA LEU A 544 -16.20 3.86 0.07
C LEU A 544 -17.16 3.67 1.26
N LEU A 545 -16.77 4.19 2.43
CA LEU A 545 -17.50 4.04 3.69
C LEU A 545 -18.48 5.20 3.91
N VAL A 546 -19.78 4.87 3.99
CA VAL A 546 -20.84 5.83 4.29
C VAL A 546 -20.98 6.03 5.80
N ARG A 547 -21.07 4.92 6.55
CA ARG A 547 -21.19 4.94 8.02
C ARG A 547 -20.68 3.63 8.64
N THR A 548 -20.31 3.71 9.91
CA THR A 548 -19.89 2.56 10.72
C THR A 548 -20.80 2.45 11.93
N GLU A 549 -21.36 1.26 12.17
CA GLU A 549 -22.10 0.94 13.39
C GLU A 549 -21.32 -0.07 14.23
N ILE A 550 -21.13 0.23 15.51
CA ILE A 550 -20.34 -0.63 16.41
C ILE A 550 -21.26 -1.20 17.48
N ARG A 551 -21.31 -2.53 17.58
CA ARG A 551 -22.12 -3.28 18.54
C ARG A 551 -21.21 -4.15 19.40
N ASN A 552 -21.69 -4.52 20.59
CA ASN A 552 -21.00 -5.49 21.43
C ASN A 552 -21.65 -6.85 21.21
N GLY A 553 -20.84 -7.85 20.85
CA GLY A 553 -21.24 -9.23 20.63
C GLY A 553 -20.52 -10.19 21.57
N VAL A 554 -20.86 -11.47 21.44
CA VAL A 554 -20.20 -12.59 22.12
C VAL A 554 -20.02 -13.70 21.11
N GLU A 555 -18.86 -14.35 21.13
CA GLU A 555 -18.50 -15.44 20.23
C GLU A 555 -17.81 -16.57 21.02
N ILE A 556 -17.82 -17.79 20.49
CA ILE A 556 -17.03 -18.89 21.03
C ILE A 556 -15.60 -18.69 20.56
N SER A 557 -14.62 -18.70 21.45
CA SER A 557 -13.24 -18.51 21.05
C SER A 557 -12.80 -19.62 20.09
N PRO A 558 -12.07 -19.29 19.01
CA PRO A 558 -11.48 -20.31 18.14
C PRO A 558 -10.39 -21.11 18.87
N MET A 559 -9.76 -20.54 19.90
CA MET A 559 -8.65 -21.17 20.61
C MET A 559 -9.09 -22.38 21.46
N PRO A 560 -8.32 -23.49 21.46
CA PRO A 560 -8.60 -24.62 22.34
C PRO A 560 -8.60 -24.18 23.81
N HIS A 561 -9.59 -24.65 24.58
CA HIS A 561 -9.76 -24.37 26.01
C HIS A 561 -10.25 -22.97 26.40
N GLU A 562 -10.59 -22.11 25.43
CA GLU A 562 -11.28 -20.86 25.68
C GLU A 562 -12.79 -20.99 25.47
N GLY A 563 -13.57 -20.32 26.32
CA GLY A 563 -15.04 -20.33 26.27
C GLY A 563 -15.62 -19.21 25.42
N LEU A 564 -16.63 -18.53 25.95
CA LEU A 564 -17.23 -17.36 25.29
C LEU A 564 -16.35 -16.11 25.49
N ILE A 565 -15.97 -15.47 24.39
CA ILE A 565 -15.23 -14.21 24.34
C ILE A 565 -16.13 -13.04 23.96
N ARG A 566 -15.87 -11.87 24.54
CA ARG A 566 -16.56 -10.64 24.15
C ARG A 566 -15.97 -10.12 22.85
N THR A 567 -16.85 -9.75 21.92
CA THR A 567 -16.45 -9.23 20.60
C THR A 567 -17.01 -7.83 20.37
N LYS A 568 -16.27 -7.05 19.57
CA LYS A 568 -16.70 -5.77 19.01
C LYS A 568 -17.11 -6.03 17.56
N GLU A 569 -18.40 -5.94 17.30
CA GLU A 569 -18.98 -6.12 15.98
C GLU A 569 -18.98 -4.79 15.25
N VAL A 570 -18.19 -4.70 14.19
CA VAL A 570 -18.02 -3.50 13.36
C VAL A 570 -18.79 -3.73 12.07
N HIS A 571 -19.94 -3.05 11.94
CA HIS A 571 -20.78 -3.07 10.74
C HIS A 571 -20.39 -1.89 9.85
N LEU A 572 -19.79 -2.19 8.70
CA LEU A 572 -19.35 -1.23 7.71
C LEU A 572 -20.42 -1.11 6.63
N ILE A 573 -20.98 0.09 6.46
CA ILE A 573 -22.02 0.35 5.46
C ILE A 573 -21.38 1.05 4.27
N LEU A 574 -21.23 0.31 3.18
CA LEU A 574 -20.59 0.77 1.96
C LEU A 574 -21.60 1.41 1.01
N GLY A 575 -21.17 2.46 0.30
CA GLY A 575 -21.98 3.18 -0.68
C GLY A 575 -22.05 2.47 -2.04
N THR A 576 -20.97 1.77 -2.41
CA THR A 576 -20.86 1.02 -3.66
C THR A 576 -20.78 -0.47 -3.36
N LYS A 577 -21.49 -1.28 -4.15
CA LYS A 577 -21.37 -2.73 -4.04
C LYS A 577 -20.01 -3.18 -4.57
N LEU A 578 -19.32 -4.04 -3.83
CA LEU A 578 -18.06 -4.64 -4.29
C LEU A 578 -18.37 -5.69 -5.36
N ASP A 579 -17.57 -5.71 -6.42
CA ASP A 579 -17.81 -6.59 -7.57
C ASP A 579 -17.46 -8.04 -7.28
N GLU A 580 -16.47 -8.30 -6.41
CA GLU A 580 -15.96 -9.65 -6.12
C GLU A 580 -16.01 -9.99 -4.62
N PRO A 581 -16.46 -11.22 -4.25
CA PRO A 581 -16.43 -11.70 -2.87
C PRO A 581 -15.02 -11.78 -2.26
N SER A 582 -14.00 -12.03 -3.08
CA SER A 582 -12.59 -12.04 -2.68
C SER A 582 -12.13 -10.68 -2.15
N GLN A 583 -12.60 -9.59 -2.75
CA GLN A 583 -12.29 -8.22 -2.31
C GLN A 583 -12.94 -7.92 -0.96
N GLU A 584 -14.17 -8.38 -0.73
CA GLU A 584 -14.83 -8.24 0.56
C GLU A 584 -14.06 -8.97 1.67
N LYS A 585 -13.60 -10.20 1.40
CA LYS A 585 -12.75 -10.98 2.31
C LYS A 585 -11.43 -10.25 2.60
N GLN A 586 -10.71 -9.81 1.57
CA GLN A 586 -9.46 -9.07 1.72
C GLN A 586 -9.62 -7.81 2.58
N ILE A 587 -10.70 -7.05 2.37
CA ILE A 587 -10.98 -5.84 3.17
C ILE A 587 -11.24 -6.20 4.63
N LYS A 588 -12.02 -7.26 4.90
CA LYS A 588 -12.30 -7.73 6.27
C LYS A 588 -11.02 -8.18 6.98
N ASP A 589 -10.23 -9.03 6.34
CA ASP A 589 -9.01 -9.60 6.96
C ASP A 589 -7.95 -8.52 7.20
N ASN A 590 -7.79 -7.60 6.25
CA ASN A 590 -6.88 -6.47 6.38
C ASN A 590 -7.31 -5.53 7.52
N LEU A 591 -8.58 -5.08 7.53
CA LEU A 591 -9.09 -4.24 8.62
C LEU A 591 -9.00 -4.94 9.98
N ARG A 592 -9.29 -6.24 10.06
CA ARG A 592 -9.22 -7.00 11.32
C ARG A 592 -7.78 -7.06 11.84
N THR A 593 -6.82 -7.32 10.95
CA THR A 593 -5.40 -7.32 11.27
C THR A 593 -4.95 -5.95 11.78
N LYS A 594 -5.23 -4.88 11.03
CA LYS A 594 -4.78 -3.54 11.42
C LYS A 594 -5.47 -3.03 12.68
N LEU A 595 -6.77 -3.30 12.86
CA LEU A 595 -7.48 -2.96 14.09
C LEU A 595 -6.88 -3.71 15.28
N SER A 596 -6.56 -5.01 15.14
CA SER A 596 -5.93 -5.79 16.21
C SER A 596 -4.54 -5.25 16.58
N ALA A 597 -3.74 -4.83 15.60
CA ALA A 597 -2.40 -4.27 15.84
C ALA A 597 -2.43 -2.92 16.59
N CYS A 598 -3.46 -2.10 16.37
CA CYS A 598 -3.60 -0.79 17.00
C CYS A 598 -4.47 -0.78 18.28
N SER A 599 -5.02 -1.93 18.68
CA SER A 599 -5.93 -2.06 19.82
C SER A 599 -5.32 -2.90 20.95
N PRO A 600 -5.85 -2.82 22.18
CA PRO A 600 -5.45 -3.72 23.25
C PRO A 600 -5.84 -5.17 22.93
N ASP A 601 -5.01 -6.14 23.35
CA ASP A 601 -5.23 -7.59 23.14
C ASP A 601 -6.59 -8.10 23.63
N THR A 602 -7.22 -7.38 24.56
CA THR A 602 -8.57 -7.70 25.06
C THR A 602 -9.69 -7.47 24.03
N PHE A 603 -9.44 -6.77 22.93
CA PHE A 603 -10.44 -6.41 21.93
C PHE A 603 -10.45 -7.43 20.79
N ASN A 604 -11.49 -8.27 20.77
CA ASN A 604 -11.75 -9.17 19.66
C ASN A 604 -12.70 -8.53 18.65
N TYR A 605 -12.29 -8.40 17.39
CA TYR A 605 -13.09 -7.75 16.36
C TYR A 605 -13.80 -8.76 15.45
N ARG A 606 -15.05 -8.45 15.10
CA ARG A 606 -15.82 -9.10 14.02
C ARG A 606 -16.25 -8.02 13.04
N ILE A 607 -16.04 -8.24 11.75
CA ILE A 607 -16.29 -7.22 10.73
C ILE A 607 -17.39 -7.72 9.78
N PHE A 608 -18.47 -6.95 9.72
CA PHE A 608 -19.60 -7.19 8.83
C PHE A 608 -19.63 -6.09 7.78
N ILE A 609 -19.83 -6.46 6.52
CA ILE A 609 -20.00 -5.52 5.42
C ILE A 609 -21.47 -5.56 5.01
N GLU A 610 -22.10 -4.40 5.04
CA GLU A 610 -23.47 -4.17 4.64
C GLU A 610 -23.50 -3.13 3.53
N TYR A 611 -24.49 -3.20 2.64
CA TYR A 611 -24.65 -2.24 1.56
C TYR A 611 -25.82 -1.31 1.87
N ASN A 612 -25.65 -0.02 1.56
CA ASN A 612 -26.72 0.92 1.70
C ASN A 612 -27.90 0.50 0.82
N LYS A 613 -29.04 0.16 1.43
CA LYS A 613 -30.27 -0.06 0.69
C LYS A 613 -30.77 1.32 0.25
N ALA A 614 -30.47 1.67 -1.01
CA ALA A 614 -30.99 2.87 -1.65
C ALA A 614 -32.52 2.90 -1.59
#